data_AF-A0A3B9EVA3-F1
#
_entry.id   AF-A0A3B9EVA3-F1
#
_cell.length_a   1.000
_cell.length_b   1.000
_cell.length_c   1.000
_cell.angle_alpha   90.00
_cell.angle_beta   90.00
_cell.angle_gamma   90.00
#
_symmetry.space_group_name_H-M   'P 1'
#
loop_
_entity.id
_entity.type
_entity.pdbx_description
1 polymer ?
#
loop_
_entity_poly.entity_id
_entity_poly.type
_entity_poly.pdbx_seq_one_letter_code
_entity_poly.pdbx_strand_id
1 'polypeptide(L)'
;MKKVLLLLTLVFTSGLISAQDQDILYTRVEVYPVLQGCENEQPIDSESCFDTGIQNMISENFVFPESARKEGVEGTIRISIVIEKDGSISETSILKGIHENYEGNPSQLAAAKELETEALNSVSGVQVVQ
;
A
#
# COMPACT_ATOMS: atom_id res chain seq x y z
N MET A 1 -32.94 -34.95 39.86
CA MET A 1 -32.94 -34.64 38.40
C MET A 1 -32.99 -33.14 38.06
N LYS A 2 -33.00 -32.20 39.05
CA LYS A 2 -32.95 -30.74 38.78
C LYS A 2 -31.53 -30.15 38.72
N LYS A 3 -30.54 -30.85 39.29
CA LYS A 3 -29.12 -30.40 39.33
C LYS A 3 -28.37 -30.66 38.00
N VAL A 4 -28.79 -31.68 37.24
CA VAL A 4 -28.22 -31.99 35.90
C VAL A 4 -28.67 -30.95 34.87
N LEU A 5 -29.89 -30.41 35.01
CA LEU A 5 -30.42 -29.37 34.13
C LEU A 5 -29.71 -28.02 34.30
N LEU A 6 -29.22 -27.70 35.51
CA LEU A 6 -28.47 -26.46 35.80
C LEU A 6 -27.01 -26.49 35.32
N LEU A 7 -26.40 -27.67 35.17
CA LEU A 7 -25.03 -27.81 34.70
C LEU A 7 -24.93 -27.76 33.16
N LEU A 8 -25.97 -28.21 32.46
CA LEU A 8 -26.01 -28.20 30.98
C LEU A 8 -26.12 -26.79 30.38
N THR A 9 -26.76 -25.85 31.08
CA THR A 9 -26.87 -24.46 30.62
C THR A 9 -25.56 -23.67 30.75
N LEU A 10 -24.70 -24.04 31.71
CA LEU A 10 -23.45 -23.33 32.01
C LEU A 10 -22.33 -23.63 30.97
N VAL A 11 -22.42 -24.79 30.31
CA VAL A 11 -21.50 -25.20 29.24
C VAL A 11 -21.91 -24.60 27.89
N PHE A 12 -23.18 -24.29 27.69
CA PHE A 12 -23.67 -23.73 26.42
C PHE A 12 -23.41 -22.22 26.30
N THR A 13 -23.32 -21.49 27.41
CA THR A 13 -23.03 -20.04 27.39
C THR A 13 -21.55 -19.71 27.19
N SER A 14 -20.65 -20.66 27.39
CA SER A 14 -19.20 -20.44 27.27
C SER A 14 -18.67 -20.60 25.82
N GLY A 15 -19.49 -21.09 24.88
CA GLY A 15 -19.09 -21.39 23.50
C GLY A 15 -19.25 -20.26 22.46
N LEU A 16 -19.67 -19.05 22.85
CA LEU A 16 -19.95 -17.93 21.93
C LEU A 16 -19.07 -16.71 22.17
N ILE A 17 -17.84 -16.89 22.66
CA ILE A 17 -16.83 -15.82 22.55
C ILE A 17 -16.16 -16.02 21.19
N SER A 18 -16.80 -15.55 20.12
CA SER A 18 -16.08 -15.25 18.89
C SER A 18 -15.17 -14.06 19.20
N ALA A 19 -13.85 -14.28 19.20
CA ALA A 19 -12.89 -13.19 19.08
C ALA A 19 -13.15 -12.52 17.73
N GLN A 20 -13.98 -11.48 17.73
CA GLN A 20 -14.11 -10.61 16.57
C GLN A 20 -12.85 -9.75 16.59
N ASP A 21 -11.88 -10.16 15.77
CA ASP A 21 -10.77 -9.32 15.34
C ASP A 21 -11.41 -8.13 14.61
N GLN A 22 -11.54 -7.02 15.33
CA GLN A 22 -12.16 -5.81 14.82
C GLN A 22 -11.04 -5.04 14.13
N ASP A 23 -11.08 -4.95 12.80
CA ASP A 23 -10.20 -4.07 12.03
C ASP A 23 -10.46 -2.63 12.47
N ILE A 24 -9.61 -2.11 13.36
CA ILE A 24 -9.67 -0.73 13.83
C ILE A 24 -9.10 0.13 12.69
N LEU A 25 -9.97 0.91 12.05
CA LEU A 25 -9.54 1.92 11.08
C LEU A 25 -8.87 3.07 11.84
N TYR A 26 -7.54 3.03 11.95
CA TYR A 26 -6.78 4.10 12.59
C TYR A 26 -6.72 5.33 11.69
N THR A 27 -7.35 6.44 12.11
CA THR A 27 -7.29 7.75 11.43
C THR A 27 -5.90 8.40 11.48
N ARG A 28 -5.01 7.88 12.32
CA ARG A 28 -3.61 8.31 12.47
C ARG A 28 -2.78 7.08 12.81
N VAL A 29 -1.78 6.79 11.98
CA VAL A 29 -0.82 5.73 12.22
C VAL A 29 0.02 6.14 13.44
N GLU A 30 -0.06 5.38 14.52
CA GLU A 30 0.69 5.68 15.77
C GLU A 30 2.19 5.41 15.62
N VAL A 31 2.58 4.56 14.65
CA VAL A 31 3.97 4.16 14.37
C VAL A 31 4.16 3.98 12.85
N TYR A 32 4.94 4.86 12.21
CA TYR A 32 5.29 4.73 10.80
C TYR A 32 6.25 3.55 10.57
N PRO A 33 6.14 2.82 9.45
CA PRO A 33 7.15 1.83 9.07
C PRO A 33 8.53 2.48 8.90
N VAL A 34 9.58 1.80 9.35
CA VAL A 34 10.95 2.29 9.17
C VAL A 34 11.45 1.88 7.79
N LEU A 35 11.98 2.84 7.04
CA LEU A 35 12.61 2.59 5.74
C LEU A 35 14.13 2.59 5.89
N GLN A 36 14.81 2.04 4.89
CA GLN A 36 16.26 2.04 4.85
C GLN A 36 16.79 3.49 4.93
N GLY A 37 17.65 3.77 5.90
CA GLY A 37 18.18 5.11 6.16
C GLY A 37 17.39 5.94 7.18
N CYS A 38 16.23 5.46 7.66
CA CYS A 38 15.43 6.10 8.71
C CYS A 38 15.67 5.51 10.11
N GLU A 39 16.65 4.62 10.30
CA GLU A 39 16.80 3.81 11.53
C GLU A 39 17.17 4.64 12.77
N ASN A 40 17.72 5.85 12.58
CA ASN A 40 18.23 6.70 13.65
C ASN A 40 17.37 7.95 13.90
N GLU A 41 16.23 8.07 13.23
CA GLU A 41 15.36 9.24 13.35
C GLU A 41 14.57 9.24 14.65
N GLN A 42 14.29 10.44 15.17
CA GLN A 42 13.43 10.57 16.34
C GLN A 42 11.99 10.18 15.98
N PRO A 43 11.19 9.66 16.94
CA PRO A 43 9.78 9.32 16.70
C PRO A 43 8.92 10.48 16.16
N ILE A 44 9.33 11.72 16.43
CA ILE A 44 8.66 12.94 15.97
C ILE A 44 8.84 13.14 14.46
N ASP A 45 9.96 12.67 13.91
CA ASP A 45 10.36 12.88 12.51
C ASP A 45 10.05 11.65 11.63
N SER A 46 9.51 10.58 12.21
CA SER A 46 9.23 9.31 11.52
C SER A 46 8.25 9.45 10.36
N GLU A 47 7.30 10.38 10.42
CA GLU A 47 6.39 10.70 9.31
C GLU A 47 7.17 11.28 8.12
N SER A 48 7.94 12.35 8.36
CA SER A 48 8.72 13.01 7.33
C SER A 48 9.78 12.09 6.73
N CYS A 49 10.38 11.21 7.54
CA CYS A 49 11.35 10.24 7.04
C CYS A 49 10.68 9.19 6.16
N PHE A 50 9.52 8.66 6.57
CA PHE A 50 8.76 7.72 5.76
C PHE A 50 8.34 8.34 4.42
N ASP A 51 7.76 9.53 4.44
CA ASP A 51 7.30 10.22 3.24
C ASP A 51 8.45 10.49 2.25
N THR A 52 9.59 10.93 2.77
CA THR A 52 10.78 11.21 1.95
C THR A 52 11.43 9.91 1.46
N GLY A 53 11.52 8.89 2.31
CA GLY A 53 12.10 7.60 1.99
C GLY A 53 11.35 6.89 0.87
N ILE A 54 10.01 6.81 0.96
CA ILE A 54 9.19 6.23 -0.12
C ILE A 54 9.41 6.99 -1.43
N GLN A 55 9.42 8.33 -1.41
CA GLN A 55 9.63 9.13 -2.62
C GLN A 55 11.00 8.87 -3.25
N ASN A 56 12.05 8.77 -2.44
CA ASN A 56 13.39 8.47 -2.92
C ASN A 56 13.46 7.08 -3.56
N MET A 57 12.93 6.05 -2.88
CA MET A 57 12.96 4.68 -3.38
C MET A 57 12.18 4.51 -4.68
N ILE A 58 11.01 5.16 -4.79
CA ILE A 58 10.26 5.17 -6.04
C ILE A 58 11.09 5.85 -7.13
N SER A 59 11.71 7.00 -6.83
CA SER A 59 12.52 7.75 -7.79
C SER A 59 13.76 6.99 -8.26
N GLU A 60 14.38 6.20 -7.39
CA GLU A 60 15.55 5.36 -7.72
C GLU A 60 15.18 4.17 -8.60
N ASN A 61 14.00 3.59 -8.41
CA ASN A 61 13.53 2.42 -9.14
C ASN A 61 12.68 2.75 -10.37
N PHE A 62 12.31 4.02 -10.56
CA PHE A 62 11.43 4.44 -11.65
C PHE A 62 12.22 4.86 -12.88
N VAL A 63 11.97 4.18 -14.00
CA VAL A 63 12.56 4.53 -15.30
C VAL A 63 11.51 5.16 -16.20
N PHE A 64 11.65 6.44 -16.54
CA PHE A 64 10.71 7.07 -17.46
C PHE A 64 10.84 6.45 -18.88
N PRO A 65 9.79 5.79 -19.43
CA PRO A 65 9.91 5.06 -20.70
C PRO A 65 10.26 5.96 -21.89
N GLU A 66 11.07 5.45 -22.82
CA GLU A 66 11.50 6.21 -24.00
C GLU A 66 10.30 6.55 -24.91
N SER A 67 9.30 5.66 -24.99
CA SER A 67 8.06 5.85 -25.73
C SER A 67 7.27 7.05 -25.19
N ALA A 68 7.03 7.12 -23.88
CA ALA A 68 6.37 8.24 -23.22
C ALA A 68 7.11 9.55 -23.46
N ARG A 69 8.45 9.50 -23.46
CA ARG A 69 9.29 10.67 -23.69
C ARG A 69 9.24 11.16 -25.13
N LYS A 70 9.17 10.25 -26.11
CA LYS A 70 9.04 10.58 -27.55
C LYS A 70 7.65 11.12 -27.88
N GLU A 71 6.62 10.58 -27.24
CA GLU A 71 5.22 10.90 -27.50
C GLU A 71 4.69 12.09 -26.67
N GLY A 72 5.53 12.64 -25.77
CA GLY A 72 5.17 13.77 -24.93
C GLY A 72 4.06 13.45 -23.92
N VAL A 73 4.05 12.22 -23.42
CA VAL A 73 3.07 11.75 -22.44
C VAL A 73 3.55 12.10 -21.04
N GLU A 74 2.70 12.73 -20.23
CA GLU A 74 2.98 13.14 -18.86
C GLU A 74 1.71 13.16 -18.02
N GLY A 75 1.84 13.17 -16.69
CA GLY A 75 0.71 13.33 -15.79
C GLY A 75 0.95 12.73 -14.41
N THR A 76 -0.11 12.67 -13.62
CA THR A 76 -0.08 12.12 -12.26
C THR A 76 -0.81 10.78 -12.20
N ILE A 77 -0.08 9.71 -11.93
CA ILE A 77 -0.62 8.38 -11.68
C ILE A 77 -0.81 8.22 -10.17
N ARG A 78 -2.01 7.83 -9.73
CA ARG A 78 -2.28 7.50 -8.33
C ARG A 78 -2.23 6.00 -8.15
N ILE A 79 -1.32 5.52 -7.31
CA ILE A 79 -1.11 4.12 -6.99
C ILE A 79 -1.48 3.89 -5.52
N SER A 80 -2.19 2.81 -5.24
CA SER A 80 -2.43 2.28 -3.89
C SER A 80 -1.59 1.04 -3.69
N ILE A 81 -1.00 0.92 -2.52
CA ILE A 81 -0.27 -0.26 -2.07
C ILE A 81 -0.62 -0.53 -0.61
N VAL A 82 -0.47 -1.78 -0.19
CA VAL A 82 -0.51 -2.17 1.21
C VAL A 82 0.89 -2.63 1.62
N ILE A 83 1.39 -2.08 2.73
CA ILE A 83 2.62 -2.52 3.37
C ILE A 83 2.22 -3.46 4.51
N GLU A 84 2.61 -4.72 4.39
CA GLU A 84 2.27 -5.77 5.34
C GLU A 84 3.11 -5.70 6.61
N LYS A 85 2.69 -6.45 7.64
CA LYS A 85 3.39 -6.54 8.93
C LYS A 85 4.79 -7.10 8.85
N ASP A 86 5.19 -7.74 7.75
CA ASP A 86 6.55 -8.22 7.50
C ASP A 86 7.37 -7.29 6.60
N GLY A 87 6.81 -6.13 6.24
CA GLY A 87 7.41 -5.16 5.32
C GLY A 87 7.24 -5.49 3.84
N SER A 88 6.59 -6.61 3.50
CA SER A 88 6.27 -6.94 2.10
C SER A 88 5.15 -6.06 1.56
N ILE A 89 5.09 -5.92 0.24
CA ILE A 89 4.07 -5.12 -0.44
C ILE A 89 3.02 -6.05 -1.04
N SER A 90 1.76 -5.76 -0.74
CA SER A 90 0.59 -6.44 -1.26
C SER A 90 -0.41 -5.44 -1.88
N GLU A 91 -1.44 -5.96 -2.54
CA GLU A 91 -2.58 -5.19 -3.07
C GLU A 91 -2.20 -3.95 -3.91
N THR A 92 -1.19 -4.07 -4.77
CA THR A 92 -0.76 -2.98 -5.64
C THR A 92 -1.77 -2.71 -6.76
N SER A 93 -2.23 -1.47 -6.87
CA SER A 93 -3.24 -1.09 -7.88
C SER A 93 -3.13 0.37 -8.30
N ILE A 94 -3.51 0.65 -9.55
CA ILE A 94 -3.64 2.01 -10.06
C ILE A 94 -5.06 2.50 -9.73
N LEU A 95 -5.17 3.48 -8.83
CA LEU A 95 -6.44 4.14 -8.51
C LEU A 95 -6.87 5.12 -9.61
N LYS A 96 -5.89 5.79 -10.21
CA LYS A 96 -6.12 6.71 -11.33
C LYS A 96 -4.91 6.75 -12.24
N GLY A 97 -5.11 6.34 -13.49
CA GLY A 97 -4.12 6.44 -14.55
C GLY A 97 -4.13 7.79 -15.27
N ILE A 98 -3.33 7.85 -16.33
CA ILE A 98 -3.20 8.95 -17.27
C ILE A 98 -3.63 8.55 -18.70
N HIS A 99 -3.74 7.26 -19.02
CA HIS A 99 -4.04 6.76 -20.36
C HIS A 99 -5.37 7.27 -20.93
N GLU A 100 -6.36 7.52 -20.07
CA GLU A 100 -7.65 8.12 -20.42
C GLU A 100 -7.46 9.49 -21.13
N ASN A 101 -6.44 10.26 -20.73
CA ASN A 101 -6.15 11.56 -21.34
C ASN A 101 -5.65 11.44 -22.79
N TYR A 102 -5.27 10.24 -23.22
CA TYR A 102 -4.61 9.96 -24.50
C TYR A 102 -5.41 9.01 -25.39
N GLU A 103 -6.66 8.65 -25.06
CA GLU A 103 -7.50 7.74 -25.85
C GLU A 103 -7.67 8.15 -27.33
N GLY A 104 -7.61 9.46 -27.60
CA GLY A 104 -7.72 10.01 -28.96
C GLY A 104 -6.48 9.80 -29.84
N ASN A 105 -5.35 9.34 -29.29
CA ASN A 105 -4.10 9.12 -30.02
C ASN A 105 -3.53 7.74 -29.67
N PRO A 106 -3.55 6.76 -30.61
CA PRO A 106 -3.07 5.41 -30.33
C PRO A 106 -1.61 5.31 -29.88
N SER A 107 -0.72 6.17 -30.39
CA SER A 107 0.71 6.16 -30.02
C SER A 107 0.91 6.63 -28.58
N GLN A 108 0.27 7.75 -28.24
CA GLN A 108 0.28 8.28 -26.88
C GLN A 108 -0.44 7.36 -25.90
N LEU A 109 -1.54 6.72 -26.31
CA LEU A 109 -2.27 5.76 -25.49
C LEU A 109 -1.40 4.56 -25.12
N ALA A 110 -0.65 4.01 -26.07
CA ALA A 110 0.28 2.91 -25.82
C ALA A 110 1.40 3.34 -24.87
N ALA A 111 1.99 4.51 -25.12
CA ALA A 111 3.04 5.07 -24.27
C ALA A 111 2.56 5.41 -22.85
N ALA A 112 1.32 5.87 -22.69
CA ALA A 112 0.72 6.15 -21.39
C ALA A 112 0.50 4.87 -20.57
N LYS A 113 0.05 3.79 -21.21
CA LYS A 113 -0.09 2.47 -20.55
C LYS A 113 1.27 1.89 -20.13
N GLU A 114 2.30 2.10 -20.94
CA GLU A 114 3.66 1.70 -20.59
C GLU A 114 4.18 2.48 -19.37
N LEU A 115 3.99 3.81 -19.37
CA LEU A 115 4.34 4.67 -18.25
C LEU A 115 3.60 4.28 -16.95
N GLU A 116 2.32 3.93 -17.04
CA GLU A 116 1.54 3.40 -15.92
C GLU A 116 2.07 2.07 -15.37
N THR A 117 2.43 1.16 -16.26
CA THR A 117 2.99 -0.15 -15.89
C THR A 117 4.33 0.03 -15.16
N GLU A 118 5.16 0.93 -15.67
CA GLU A 118 6.47 1.21 -15.08
C GLU A 118 6.37 1.90 -13.72
N ALA A 119 5.43 2.83 -13.56
CA ALA A 119 5.14 3.44 -12.27
C ALA A 119 4.67 2.39 -11.25
N LEU A 120 3.91 1.37 -11.66
CA LEU A 120 3.50 0.28 -10.76
C LEU A 120 4.70 -0.62 -10.38
N ASN A 121 5.60 -0.89 -11.33
CA ASN A 121 6.80 -1.68 -11.08
C ASN A 121 7.75 -0.99 -10.09
N SER A 122 7.93 0.33 -10.19
CA SER A 122 8.83 1.08 -9.30
C SER A 122 8.41 1.01 -7.83
N VAL A 123 7.10 0.90 -7.56
CA VAL A 123 6.59 0.78 -6.18
C VAL A 123 6.80 -0.64 -5.62
N SER A 124 6.81 -1.66 -6.48
CA SER A 124 7.08 -3.05 -6.05
C SER A 124 8.52 -3.26 -5.56
N GLY A 125 9.42 -2.33 -5.85
CA GLY A 125 10.81 -2.32 -5.38
C GLY A 125 11.03 -1.66 -4.01
N VAL A 126 9.99 -1.15 -3.36
CA VAL A 126 10.13 -0.54 -2.03
C VAL A 126 10.50 -1.61 -1.00
N GLN A 127 11.55 -1.33 -0.23
CA GLN A 127 12.09 -2.19 0.83
C GLN A 127 11.86 -1.52 2.18
N VAL A 128 11.01 -2.12 2.99
CA VAL A 128 10.77 -1.70 4.37
C VAL A 128 11.68 -2.51 5.28
N VAL A 129 12.36 -1.84 6.20
CA VAL A 129 13.32 -2.47 7.12
C VAL A 129 12.68 -2.49 8.51
N GLN A 130 12.65 -3.65 9.15
CA GLN A 130 12.18 -3.79 10.54
C GLN A 130 13.32 -3.87 11.53
#